data_AF-A0A1S2JZC6-F1
#
_entry.id   AF-A0A1S2JZC6-F1
#
_cell.length_a   1.000
_cell.length_b   1.000
_cell.length_c   1.000
_cell.angle_alpha   90.00
_cell.angle_beta   90.00
_cell.angle_gamma   90.00
#
_symmetry.space_group_name_H-M   'P 1'
#
loop_
_entity.id
_entity.type
_entity.pdbx_description
1 polymer ?
#
loop_
_entity_poly.entity_id
_entity_poly.type
_entity_poly.pdbx_seq_one_letter_code
_entity_poly.pdbx_strand_id
1 'polypeptide(L)'
;MDFAEWLDKRMKARGYTPRDLAEASGIGDFNISRWRNGKSPAHPKFWHALAEALDVEPLEIAIRCGALTEEEANAKLPETPTIDPLVERFASAVQDIDQLPVEDRERMRTLAWNSLEFLVGSVELSHPGLFRRIMGRSNETDNETDSNRSW
;
A
#
# COMPACT_ATOMS: atom_id res chain seq x y z
N MET A 1 11.00 26.14 -7.16
CA MET A 1 11.84 25.07 -7.73
C MET A 1 10.91 23.99 -8.19
N ASP A 2 10.98 23.62 -9.47
CA ASP A 2 10.15 22.56 -10.03
C ASP A 2 10.74 21.16 -9.70
N PHE A 3 10.01 20.10 -10.08
CA PHE A 3 10.43 18.72 -9.82
C PHE A 3 11.77 18.37 -10.50
N ALA A 4 11.99 18.85 -11.72
CA ALA A 4 13.17 18.51 -12.52
C ALA A 4 14.43 19.11 -11.89
N GLU A 5 14.37 20.39 -11.51
CA GLU A 5 15.42 21.08 -10.78
C GLU A 5 15.69 20.44 -9.41
N TRP A 6 14.63 20.10 -8.68
CA TRP A 6 14.74 19.43 -7.38
C TRP A 6 15.42 18.07 -7.50
N LEU A 7 15.01 17.27 -8.49
CA LEU A 7 15.55 15.92 -8.73
C LEU A 7 17.03 15.99 -9.09
N ASP A 8 17.42 16.90 -9.99
CA ASP A 8 18.81 17.12 -10.36
C ASP A 8 19.67 17.54 -9.16
N LYS A 9 19.15 18.46 -8.32
CA LYS A 9 19.84 18.90 -7.13
C LYS A 9 20.02 17.76 -6.13
N ARG A 10 18.99 16.93 -5.92
CA ARG A 10 19.04 15.80 -4.99
C ARG A 10 19.99 14.72 -5.48
N MET A 11 19.97 14.38 -6.77
CA MET A 11 20.92 13.45 -7.38
C MET A 11 22.37 13.94 -7.21
N LYS A 12 22.65 15.20 -7.53
CA LYS A 12 23.99 15.80 -7.37
C LYS A 12 24.46 15.76 -5.92
N ALA A 13 23.58 16.03 -4.95
CA ALA A 13 23.92 15.96 -3.53
C ALA A 13 24.32 14.54 -3.08
N ARG A 14 23.79 13.49 -3.73
CA ARG A 14 24.19 12.09 -3.48
C ARG A 14 25.35 11.60 -4.36
N GLY A 15 25.85 12.43 -5.28
CA GLY A 15 26.83 12.02 -6.27
C GLY A 15 26.28 11.07 -7.33
N TYR A 16 24.96 11.03 -7.53
CA TYR A 16 24.31 10.14 -8.50
C TYR A 16 24.35 10.73 -9.91
N THR A 17 24.72 9.88 -10.86
CA THR A 17 24.37 10.03 -12.27
C THR A 17 22.93 9.55 -12.52
N PRO A 18 22.28 9.91 -13.65
CA PRO A 18 20.99 9.31 -14.03
C PRO A 18 21.00 7.78 -14.05
N ARG A 19 22.12 7.17 -14.44
CA ARG A 19 22.26 5.73 -14.46
C ARG A 19 22.30 5.17 -13.04
N ASP A 20 23.02 5.81 -12.12
CA ASP A 20 23.06 5.37 -10.72
C ASP A 20 21.67 5.45 -10.08
N LEU A 21 20.90 6.49 -10.39
CA LEU A 21 19.51 6.58 -9.93
C LEU A 21 18.63 5.47 -10.54
N ALA A 22 18.82 5.14 -11.82
CA ALA A 22 18.10 4.06 -12.48
C ALA A 22 18.39 2.71 -11.82
N GLU A 23 19.66 2.43 -11.58
CA GLU A 23 20.13 1.21 -10.92
C GLU A 23 19.62 1.14 -9.46
N ALA A 24 19.73 2.24 -8.71
CA ALA A 24 19.31 2.29 -7.30
C ALA A 24 17.79 2.19 -7.11
N SER A 25 17.00 2.77 -8.03
CA SER A 25 15.53 2.77 -7.93
C SER A 25 14.85 1.62 -8.70
N GLY A 26 15.59 0.90 -9.55
CA GLY A 26 15.02 -0.06 -10.50
C GLY A 26 14.13 0.58 -11.58
N ILE A 27 14.14 1.92 -11.70
CA ILE A 27 13.34 2.66 -12.68
C ILE A 27 14.15 2.82 -13.96
N GLY A 28 13.57 2.46 -15.09
CA GLY A 28 14.26 2.59 -16.39
C GLY A 28 14.67 4.04 -16.73
N ASP A 29 15.86 4.18 -17.32
CA ASP A 29 16.49 5.46 -17.71
C ASP A 29 15.57 6.41 -18.47
N PHE A 30 14.68 5.87 -19.30
CA PHE A 30 13.70 6.65 -20.07
C PHE A 30 12.82 7.52 -19.16
N ASN A 31 12.32 6.97 -18.05
CA ASN A 31 11.47 7.71 -17.12
C ASN A 31 12.27 8.79 -16.39
N ILE A 32 13.47 8.44 -15.89
CA ILE A 32 14.36 9.38 -15.21
C ILE A 32 14.72 10.55 -16.14
N SER A 33 15.10 10.27 -17.39
CA SER A 33 15.39 11.29 -18.39
C SER A 33 14.18 12.19 -18.66
N ARG A 34 12.98 11.61 -18.79
CA ARG A 34 11.75 12.36 -19.02
C ARG A 34 11.45 13.34 -17.87
N TRP A 35 11.65 12.91 -16.63
CA TRP A 35 11.43 13.72 -15.43
C TRP A 35 12.45 14.84 -15.28
N ARG A 36 13.73 14.52 -15.45
CA ARG A 36 14.83 15.50 -15.37
C ARG A 36 14.74 16.58 -16.45
N ASN A 37 14.15 16.26 -17.60
CA ASN A 37 13.92 17.23 -18.68
C ASN A 37 12.58 17.97 -18.56
N GLY A 38 11.86 17.83 -17.44
CA GLY A 38 10.60 18.51 -17.18
C GLY A 38 9.45 18.11 -18.13
N LYS A 39 9.57 16.99 -18.86
CA LYS A 39 8.53 16.56 -19.82
C LYS A 39 7.27 16.07 -19.12
N SER A 40 7.41 15.56 -17.91
CA SER A 40 6.31 15.22 -17.00
C SER A 40 6.86 14.99 -15.59
N PRO A 41 6.04 15.16 -14.53
CA PRO A 41 6.41 14.73 -13.19
C PRO A 41 6.41 13.18 -13.07
N ALA A 42 6.96 12.68 -11.97
CA ALA A 42 6.93 11.25 -11.66
C ALA A 42 5.52 10.78 -11.27
N HIS A 43 5.10 9.65 -11.84
CA HIS A 43 3.81 9.04 -11.50
C HIS A 43 3.85 8.45 -10.07
N PRO A 44 2.74 8.49 -9.30
CA PRO A 44 2.67 8.01 -7.91
C PRO A 44 3.28 6.64 -7.65
N LYS A 45 3.09 5.70 -8.58
CA LYS A 45 3.67 4.35 -8.51
C LYS A 45 5.20 4.30 -8.35
N PHE A 46 5.92 5.37 -8.69
CA PHE A 46 7.38 5.44 -8.61
C PHE A 46 7.89 6.20 -7.37
N TRP A 47 7.01 6.82 -6.59
CA TRP A 47 7.44 7.70 -5.50
C TRP A 47 8.19 6.95 -4.41
N HIS A 48 7.75 5.76 -4.02
CA HIS A 48 8.47 4.95 -3.02
C HIS A 48 9.88 4.54 -3.50
N ALA A 49 9.99 4.03 -4.73
CA ALA A 49 11.30 3.64 -5.28
C ALA A 49 12.26 4.83 -5.43
N LEU A 50 11.75 6.00 -5.83
CA LEU A 50 12.56 7.23 -5.85
C LEU A 50 12.93 7.69 -4.43
N ALA A 51 12.00 7.61 -3.48
CA ALA A 51 12.19 8.02 -2.09
C ALA A 51 13.31 7.20 -1.44
N GLU A 52 13.25 5.87 -1.59
CA GLU A 52 14.30 4.96 -1.12
C GLU A 52 15.65 5.28 -1.77
N ALA A 53 15.69 5.41 -3.10
CA ALA A 53 16.93 5.69 -3.82
C ALA A 53 17.53 7.07 -3.49
N LEU A 54 16.72 8.06 -3.16
CA LEU A 54 17.13 9.44 -2.86
C LEU A 54 17.20 9.77 -1.36
N ASP A 55 16.81 8.82 -0.49
CA ASP A 55 16.76 8.97 0.97
C ASP A 55 16.01 10.23 1.36
N VAL A 56 14.75 10.24 0.95
CA VAL A 56 13.76 11.27 1.25
C VAL A 56 12.44 10.59 1.57
N GLU A 57 11.54 11.31 2.21
CA GLU A 57 10.18 10.83 2.42
C GLU A 57 9.38 10.82 1.10
N PRO A 58 8.57 9.79 0.82
CA PRO A 58 7.68 9.77 -0.36
C PRO A 58 6.77 11.00 -0.44
N LEU A 59 6.40 11.57 0.71
CA LEU A 59 5.61 12.79 0.81
C LEU A 59 6.31 13.99 0.17
N GLU A 60 7.63 14.11 0.32
CA GLU A 60 8.39 15.19 -0.32
C GLU A 60 8.29 15.08 -1.85
N ILE A 61 8.38 13.86 -2.39
CA ILE A 61 8.25 13.62 -3.83
C ILE A 61 6.86 14.00 -4.33
N ALA A 62 5.81 13.67 -3.58
CA ALA A 62 4.44 14.03 -3.91
C ALA A 62 4.25 15.56 -4.00
N ILE A 63 4.79 16.30 -3.01
CA ILE A 63 4.77 17.77 -3.01
C ILE A 63 5.53 18.32 -4.22
N ARG A 64 6.74 17.82 -4.48
CA ARG A 64 7.58 18.30 -5.60
C ARG A 64 6.99 17.97 -6.96
N CYS A 65 6.24 16.88 -7.08
CA CYS A 65 5.48 16.53 -8.28
C CYS A 65 4.19 17.36 -8.44
N GLY A 66 3.82 18.20 -7.46
CA GLY A 66 2.59 19.00 -7.47
C GLY A 66 1.32 18.20 -7.19
N ALA A 67 1.45 16.99 -6.62
CA ALA A 67 0.30 16.17 -6.26
C ALA A 67 -0.34 16.57 -4.92
N LEU A 68 0.43 17.27 -4.08
CA LEU A 68 -0.01 17.83 -2.80
C LEU A 68 0.64 19.20 -2.61
N THR A 69 -0.04 20.11 -1.91
CA THR A 69 0.59 21.30 -1.36
C THR A 69 1.27 21.01 -0.01
N GLU A 70 2.14 21.90 0.46
CA GLU A 70 2.75 21.76 1.79
C GLU A 70 1.70 21.85 2.91
N GLU A 71 0.62 22.62 2.70
CA GLU A 71 -0.50 22.72 3.63
C GLU A 71 -1.29 21.42 3.70
N GLU A 72 -1.59 20.80 2.55
CA GLU A 72 -2.28 19.51 2.48
C GLU A 72 -1.46 18.39 3.09
N ALA A 73 -0.15 18.38 2.87
CA ALA A 73 0.78 17.42 3.44
C ALA A 73 0.88 17.54 4.97
N ASN A 74 0.71 18.74 5.53
CA ASN A 74 0.73 19.01 6.97
C ASN A 74 -0.65 18.96 7.63
N ALA A 75 -1.73 18.80 6.84
CA ALA A 75 -3.06 18.68 7.39
C ALA A 75 -3.14 17.42 8.25
N LYS A 76 -3.45 17.58 9.55
CA LYS A 76 -3.77 16.45 10.42
C LYS A 76 -4.97 15.72 9.81
N LEU A 77 -4.74 14.50 9.35
CA LEU A 77 -5.85 13.57 9.10
C LEU A 77 -6.66 13.46 10.40
N PRO A 78 -8.00 13.42 10.32
CA PRO A 78 -8.81 13.15 11.51
C PRO A 78 -8.27 11.88 12.17
N GLU A 79 -7.99 11.99 13.47
CA GLU A 79 -7.42 10.89 14.25
C GLU A 79 -8.41 9.72 14.22
N THR A 80 -8.07 8.69 13.45
CA THR A 80 -8.81 7.44 13.25
C THR A 80 -10.10 7.58 12.42
N PRO A 81 -10.28 6.79 11.34
CA PRO A 81 -11.61 6.60 10.80
C PRO A 81 -12.47 5.98 11.92
N THR A 82 -13.62 6.57 12.20
CA THR A 82 -14.66 5.92 13.00
C THR A 82 -14.90 4.55 12.36
N ILE A 83 -14.44 3.48 13.00
CA ILE A 83 -14.77 2.13 12.56
C ILE A 83 -16.28 2.05 12.67
N ASP A 84 -16.96 1.87 11.54
CA ASP A 84 -18.40 1.67 11.53
C ASP A 84 -18.72 0.53 12.50
N PRO A 85 -19.65 0.71 13.46
CA PRO A 85 -20.06 -0.35 14.38
C PRO A 85 -20.42 -1.66 13.68
N LEU A 86 -20.85 -1.59 12.42
CA LEU A 86 -21.09 -2.75 11.56
C LEU A 86 -19.80 -3.55 11.30
N VAL A 87 -18.68 -2.88 11.01
CA VAL A 87 -17.36 -3.53 10.77
C VAL A 87 -16.87 -4.24 12.03
N GLU A 88 -17.08 -3.64 13.21
CA GLU A 88 -16.72 -4.26 14.48
C GLU A 88 -17.59 -5.49 14.79
N ARG A 89 -18.90 -5.41 14.51
CA ARG A 89 -19.81 -6.56 14.62
C ARG A 89 -19.45 -7.68 13.64
N PHE A 90 -19.02 -7.35 12.42
CA PHE A 90 -18.54 -8.33 11.45
C PHE A 90 -17.23 -8.99 11.89
N ALA A 91 -16.26 -8.23 12.39
CA ALA A 91 -14.98 -8.76 12.87
C ALA A 91 -15.17 -9.72 14.06
N SER A 92 -16.07 -9.38 14.99
CA SER A 92 -16.43 -10.26 16.12
C SER A 92 -17.11 -11.55 15.62
N ALA A 93 -18.05 -11.46 14.68
CA ALA A 93 -18.74 -12.62 14.15
C ALA A 93 -17.80 -13.59 13.39
N VAL A 94 -16.73 -13.09 12.76
CA VAL A 94 -15.73 -13.93 12.08
C VAL A 94 -14.84 -14.65 13.09
N GLN A 95 -14.47 -14.01 14.20
CA GLN A 95 -13.69 -14.66 15.27
C GLN A 95 -14.45 -15.83 15.93
N ASP A 96 -15.78 -15.74 16.01
CA ASP A 96 -16.63 -16.81 16.54
C ASP A 96 -16.72 -18.02 15.59
N ILE A 97 -16.49 -17.85 14.28
CA ILE A 97 -16.48 -18.96 13.30
C ILE A 97 -15.32 -19.93 13.57
N ASP A 98 -14.16 -19.41 13.97
CA ASP A 98 -12.98 -20.24 14.23
C ASP A 98 -13.14 -21.13 15.48
N GLN A 99 -14.08 -20.80 16.37
CA GLN A 99 -14.42 -21.57 17.56
C GLN A 99 -15.42 -22.71 17.30
N LEU A 100 -15.93 -22.83 16.07
CA LEU A 100 -16.89 -23.88 15.73
C LEU A 100 -16.22 -25.25 15.49
N PRO A 101 -16.96 -26.35 15.64
CA PRO A 101 -16.52 -27.66 15.16
C PRO A 101 -16.11 -27.60 13.68
N VAL A 102 -15.07 -28.34 13.29
CA VAL A 102 -14.49 -28.30 11.92
C VAL A 102 -15.54 -28.54 10.83
N GLU A 103 -16.53 -29.40 11.12
CA GLU A 103 -17.64 -29.74 10.23
C GLU A 103 -18.60 -28.56 9.99
N ASP A 104 -18.76 -27.69 10.98
CA ASP A 104 -19.60 -26.48 10.90
C ASP A 104 -18.82 -25.29 10.35
N ARG A 105 -17.48 -25.28 10.51
CA ARG A 105 -16.60 -24.26 9.94
C ARG A 105 -16.69 -24.21 8.42
N GLU A 106 -16.68 -25.35 7.74
CA GLU A 106 -16.67 -25.37 6.27
C GLU A 106 -18.03 -24.95 5.68
N ARG A 107 -19.13 -25.32 6.34
CA ARG A 107 -20.48 -24.82 6.02
C ARG A 107 -20.61 -23.33 6.28
N MET A 108 -20.16 -22.83 7.44
CA MET A 108 -20.24 -21.40 7.76
C MET A 108 -19.28 -20.57 6.93
N ARG A 109 -18.12 -21.09 6.52
CA ARG A 109 -17.21 -20.43 5.58
C ARG A 109 -17.86 -20.23 4.21
N THR A 110 -18.60 -21.23 3.73
CA THR A 110 -19.35 -21.16 2.46
C THR A 110 -20.52 -20.16 2.54
N LEU A 111 -21.27 -20.17 3.63
CA LEU A 111 -22.39 -19.23 3.85
C LEU A 111 -21.91 -17.79 4.08
N ALA A 112 -20.83 -17.62 4.83
CA ALA A 112 -20.16 -16.34 5.05
C ALA A 112 -19.58 -15.81 3.74
N TRP A 113 -18.96 -16.65 2.89
CA TRP A 113 -18.46 -16.25 1.58
C TRP A 113 -19.58 -15.72 0.67
N ASN A 114 -20.68 -16.46 0.54
CA ASN A 114 -21.83 -16.05 -0.29
C ASN A 114 -22.53 -14.78 0.26
N SER A 115 -22.53 -14.59 1.58
CA SER A 115 -23.09 -13.37 2.22
C SER A 115 -22.13 -12.19 2.15
N LEU A 116 -20.81 -12.42 2.19
CA LEU A 116 -19.77 -11.41 2.00
C LEU A 116 -19.72 -10.94 0.56
N GLU A 117 -19.88 -11.79 -0.45
CA GLU A 117 -20.01 -11.33 -1.85
C GLU A 117 -21.19 -10.37 -2.02
N PHE A 118 -22.32 -10.64 -1.35
CA PHE A 118 -23.51 -9.79 -1.38
C PHE A 118 -23.30 -8.43 -0.67
N LEU A 119 -22.60 -8.43 0.48
CA LEU A 119 -22.27 -7.22 1.24
C LEU A 119 -21.12 -6.42 0.63
N VAL A 120 -20.07 -7.08 0.15
CA VAL A 120 -18.91 -6.45 -0.51
C VAL A 120 -19.34 -5.83 -1.82
N GLY A 121 -20.23 -6.44 -2.61
CA GLY A 121 -20.85 -5.78 -3.76
C GLY A 121 -21.60 -4.48 -3.42
N SER A 122 -22.04 -4.31 -2.17
CA SER A 122 -22.63 -3.07 -1.66
C SER A 122 -21.60 -2.10 -1.02
N VAL A 123 -20.50 -2.60 -0.47
CA VAL A 123 -19.45 -1.83 0.22
C VAL A 123 -18.33 -1.36 -0.73
N GLU A 124 -18.04 -2.09 -1.81
CA GLU A 124 -17.06 -1.69 -2.85
C GLU A 124 -17.45 -0.37 -3.54
N LEU A 125 -18.74 -0.04 -3.55
CA LEU A 125 -19.26 1.26 -3.98
C LEU A 125 -18.92 2.40 -3.01
N SER A 126 -18.56 2.10 -1.77
CA SER A 126 -18.32 3.09 -0.71
C SER A 126 -16.87 3.15 -0.20
N HIS A 127 -16.12 2.04 -0.11
CA HIS A 127 -14.75 2.02 0.45
C HIS A 127 -13.82 0.95 -0.19
N PRO A 128 -13.12 1.27 -1.30
CA PRO A 128 -12.42 0.30 -2.15
C PRO A 128 -11.11 -0.31 -1.58
N GLY A 129 -10.70 0.00 -0.34
CA GLY A 129 -9.43 -0.48 0.25
C GLY A 129 -9.57 -1.47 1.42
N LEU A 130 -10.77 -1.62 1.98
CA LEU A 130 -10.98 -2.35 3.24
C LEU A 130 -10.85 -3.87 3.08
N PHE A 131 -11.29 -4.39 1.93
CA PHE A 131 -11.32 -5.83 1.63
C PHE A 131 -9.93 -6.47 1.64
N ARG A 132 -8.92 -5.78 1.06
CA ARG A 132 -7.54 -6.28 1.01
C ARG A 132 -6.90 -6.39 2.40
N ARG A 133 -7.29 -5.52 3.35
CA ARG A 133 -6.72 -5.48 4.71
C ARG A 133 -7.29 -6.57 5.61
N ILE A 134 -8.56 -6.89 5.46
CA ILE A 134 -9.21 -7.99 6.20
C ILE A 134 -8.68 -9.35 5.71
N MET A 135 -8.51 -9.50 4.38
CA MET A 135 -8.06 -10.75 3.77
C MET A 135 -6.54 -11.01 3.88
N GLY A 136 -5.72 -9.98 4.14
CA GLY A 136 -4.25 -10.12 4.20
C GLY A 136 -3.69 -10.77 5.46
N ARG A 137 -4.51 -11.00 6.50
CA ARG A 137 -4.05 -11.50 7.81
C ARG A 137 -4.12 -13.03 7.97
N SER A 138 -4.69 -13.75 7.00
CA SER A 138 -4.87 -15.21 7.09
C SER A 138 -3.72 -16.04 6.49
N ASN A 139 -2.69 -15.44 5.88
CA ASN A 139 -1.62 -16.20 5.21
C ASN A 139 -0.33 -16.40 6.05
N GLU A 140 -0.28 -15.97 7.31
CA GLU A 140 0.96 -16.00 8.12
C GLU A 140 1.00 -17.09 9.22
N THR A 141 0.03 -18.01 9.31
CA THR A 141 0.01 -19.02 10.38
C THR A 141 0.27 -20.47 9.98
N ASP A 142 0.54 -20.77 8.70
CA ASP A 142 0.67 -22.17 8.22
C ASP A 142 2.09 -22.57 7.79
N ASN A 143 3.16 -21.95 8.30
CA ASN A 143 4.53 -22.33 7.90
C ASN A 143 5.48 -22.71 9.03
N GLU A 144 4.94 -23.13 10.19
CA GLU A 144 5.75 -23.58 11.33
C GLU A 144 5.26 -24.93 11.88
N THR A 145 5.11 -25.95 11.03
CA THR A 145 4.95 -27.34 11.52
C THR A 145 5.43 -28.44 10.56
N ASP A 146 6.48 -28.22 9.74
CA ASP A 146 6.99 -29.29 8.90
C ASP A 146 8.53 -29.33 8.79
N SER A 147 9.20 -29.37 9.93
CA SER A 147 10.64 -29.66 10.01
C SER A 147 11.00 -30.68 11.09
N ASN A 148 10.08 -31.57 11.47
CA ASN A 148 10.43 -32.67 12.37
C ASN A 148 9.83 -34.00 11.96
N ARG A 149 10.40 -34.61 10.92
CA ARG A 149 10.41 -36.07 10.69
C ARG A 149 11.51 -36.45 9.69
N SER A 150 12.72 -36.61 10.20
CA SER A 150 13.68 -37.56 9.67
C SER A 150 13.56 -38.84 10.48
N TRP A 151 13.27 -39.98 9.84
CA TRP A 151 13.82 -41.33 10.05
C TRP A 151 13.37 -42.19 8.88
#